data_AF-A0A2V1HSS7-F1
#
_entry.id   AF-A0A2V1HSS7-F1
#
_cell.length_a   1.000
_cell.length_b   1.000
_cell.length_c   1.000
_cell.angle_alpha   90.00
_cell.angle_beta   90.00
_cell.angle_gamma   90.00
#
_symmetry.space_group_name_H-M   'P 1'
#
loop_
_entity.id
_entity.type
_entity.pdbx_description
1 polymer ?
#
loop_
_entity_poly.entity_id
_entity_poly.type
_entity_poly.pdbx_seq_one_letter_code
_entity_poly.pdbx_strand_id
1 'polypeptide(L)'
;MPDYAFGGPADIDRAIAFMVQLDNEQRNALAVLEIDNAIEELQTEFEKTSADPAYRPTNDFIARLSGYLQMADDSENRKLV
;
A
#
# COMPACT_ATOMS: atom_id res chain seq x y z
N MET A 1 -4.26 -16.48 -3.93
CA MET A 1 -3.63 -15.38 -4.68
C MET A 1 -2.29 -15.91 -5.16
N PRO A 2 -1.94 -15.73 -6.46
CA PRO A 2 -0.66 -16.18 -6.98
C PRO A 2 0.46 -15.48 -6.22
N ASP A 3 1.64 -16.11 -6.18
CA ASP A 3 2.79 -15.77 -5.35
C ASP A 3 3.22 -14.30 -5.50
N TYR A 4 2.57 -13.38 -4.78
CA TYR A 4 3.00 -11.99 -4.71
C TYR A 4 4.40 -11.94 -4.11
N ALA A 5 5.38 -11.71 -4.97
CA ALA A 5 6.76 -11.57 -4.58
C ALA A 5 7.01 -10.11 -4.23
N PHE A 6 7.24 -9.85 -2.94
CA PHE A 6 7.59 -8.53 -2.46
C PHE A 6 8.85 -8.02 -3.18
N GLY A 7 8.68 -6.97 -3.98
CA GLY A 7 9.68 -6.28 -4.80
C GLY A 7 10.46 -5.20 -4.06
N GLY A 8 10.25 -5.07 -2.75
CA GLY A 8 10.98 -4.13 -1.90
C GLY A 8 10.25 -2.81 -1.68
N PRO A 9 10.98 -1.73 -1.33
CA PRO A 9 10.36 -0.48 -0.88
C PRO A 9 9.53 0.22 -1.97
N ALA A 10 9.81 -0.05 -3.25
CA ALA A 10 9.05 0.50 -4.37
C ALA A 10 7.56 0.05 -4.37
N ASP A 11 7.29 -1.18 -3.95
CA ASP A 11 5.93 -1.68 -3.84
C ASP A 11 5.16 -0.95 -2.73
N ILE A 12 5.84 -0.67 -1.62
CA ILE A 12 5.27 0.05 -0.49
C ILE A 12 4.99 1.50 -0.88
N ASP A 13 5.93 2.17 -1.55
CA ASP A 13 5.77 3.54 -2.05
C ASP A 13 4.57 3.67 -3.00
N ARG A 14 4.41 2.71 -3.92
CA ARG A 14 3.25 2.66 -4.82
C ARG A 14 1.93 2.51 -4.07
N ALA A 15 1.89 1.64 -3.05
CA ALA A 15 0.71 1.48 -2.21
C ALA A 15 0.39 2.74 -1.40
N ILE A 16 1.39 3.43 -0.86
CA ILE A 16 1.23 4.72 -0.18
C ILE A 16 0.61 5.75 -1.13
N ALA A 17 1.17 5.90 -2.33
CA ALA A 17 0.66 6.85 -3.33
C ALA A 17 -0.81 6.59 -3.67
N PHE A 18 -1.21 5.33 -3.81
CA PHE A 18 -2.60 4.94 -4.01
C PHE A 18 -3.49 5.28 -2.80
N MET A 19 -3.05 4.95 -1.58
CA MET A 19 -3.81 5.24 -0.36
C MET A 19 -4.01 6.75 -0.15
N VAL A 20 -3.00 7.56 -0.41
CA VAL A 20 -3.10 9.03 -0.36
C VAL A 20 -4.13 9.55 -1.37
N GLN A 21 -4.18 8.99 -2.58
CA GLN A 21 -5.22 9.36 -3.54
C GLN A 21 -6.61 8.94 -3.04
N LEU A 22 -6.73 7.72 -2.50
CA LEU A 22 -7.99 7.21 -1.97
C LEU A 22 -8.51 8.07 -0.81
N ASP A 23 -7.62 8.51 0.08
CA ASP A 23 -7.94 9.40 1.20
C ASP A 23 -8.52 10.74 0.73
N ASN A 24 -7.85 11.38 -0.24
CA ASN A 24 -8.30 12.65 -0.82
C ASN A 24 -9.69 12.56 -1.48
N GLU A 25 -10.10 11.37 -1.92
CA GLU A 25 -11.42 11.11 -2.51
C GLU A 25 -12.48 10.76 -1.46
N GLN A 26 -12.11 10.44 -0.22
CA GLN A 26 -13.06 10.04 0.81
C GLN A 26 -13.90 11.21 1.32
N ARG A 27 -15.19 10.92 1.52
CA ARG A 27 -16.16 11.82 2.17
C ARG A 27 -16.58 11.33 3.55
N ASN A 28 -16.19 10.11 3.92
CA ASN A 28 -16.54 9.49 5.19
C ASN A 28 -15.36 9.57 6.15
N ALA A 29 -15.57 10.20 7.31
CA ALA A 29 -14.53 10.39 8.32
C ALA A 29 -13.98 9.08 8.92
N LEU A 30 -14.80 8.02 9.01
CA LEU A 30 -14.31 6.72 9.46
C LEU A 30 -13.38 6.09 8.42
N ALA A 31 -13.72 6.22 7.13
CA ALA A 31 -12.88 5.72 6.05
C ALA A 31 -11.54 6.46 5.99
N VAL A 32 -11.53 7.78 6.19
CA VAL A 32 -10.30 8.59 6.31
C VAL A 32 -9.41 8.05 7.42
N LEU A 33 -9.96 7.83 8.63
CA LEU A 33 -9.17 7.30 9.76
C LEU A 33 -8.61 5.91 9.50
N GLU A 34 -9.36 5.04 8.82
CA GLU A 34 -8.88 3.70 8.45
C GLU A 34 -7.75 3.78 7.43
N ILE A 35 -7.83 4.70 6.47
CA ILE A 35 -6.79 4.92 5.45
C ILE A 35 -5.55 5.55 6.08
N ASP A 36 -5.70 6.53 6.96
CA ASP A 36 -4.59 7.15 7.69
C ASP A 36 -3.76 6.11 8.46
N ASN A 37 -4.42 5.21 9.19
CA ASN A 37 -3.75 4.12 9.89
C ASN A 37 -3.00 3.17 8.93
N ALA A 38 -3.59 2.89 7.76
CA ALA A 38 -2.93 2.07 6.75
C ALA A 38 -1.70 2.78 6.14
N ILE A 39 -1.79 4.10 5.91
CA ILE A 39 -0.66 4.91 5.43
C ILE A 39 0.47 4.91 6.48
N GLU A 40 0.17 5.05 7.76
CA GLU A 40 1.17 5.03 8.83
C GLU A 40 1.90 3.67 8.91
N GLU A 41 1.16 2.56 8.80
CA GLU A 41 1.75 1.21 8.73
C GLU A 41 2.68 1.07 7.51
N LEU A 42 2.22 1.50 6.33
CA LEU A 42 3.01 1.46 5.10
C LEU A 42 4.28 2.33 5.20
N GLN A 43 4.18 3.55 5.72
CA GLN A 43 5.34 4.44 5.91
C GLN A 43 6.37 3.83 6.85
N THR A 44 5.91 3.24 7.96
CA THR A 44 6.79 2.57 8.92
C THR A 44 7.54 1.40 8.27
N GLU A 45 6.86 0.57 7.49
CA GLU A 45 7.48 -0.56 6.79
C GLU A 45 8.37 -0.11 5.63
N PHE A 46 8.02 0.99 4.96
CA PHE A 46 8.86 1.62 3.94
C PHE A 46 10.19 2.08 4.52
N GLU A 47 10.18 2.76 5.68
CA GLU A 47 11.40 3.21 6.35
C GLU A 47 12.30 2.04 6.73
N LYS A 48 11.74 0.98 7.33
CA LYS A 48 12.50 -0.22 7.70
C LYS A 48 13.14 -0.91 6.49
N THR A 49 12.36 -1.09 5.42
CA THR A 49 12.82 -1.75 4.19
C THR A 49 13.84 -0.87 3.45
N SER A 50 13.72 0.45 3.54
CA SER A 50 14.68 1.39 2.93
C SER A 50 15.98 1.49 3.72
N ALA A 51 15.93 1.35 5.05
CA ALA A 51 17.09 1.41 5.91
C ALA A 51 17.93 0.13 5.90
N ASP A 52 17.30 -1.04 5.74
CA ASP A 52 17.98 -2.34 5.70
C ASP A 52 17.49 -3.18 4.50
N PRO A 53 18.32 -3.37 3.46
CA PRO A 53 17.98 -4.20 2.30
C PRO A 53 17.71 -5.68 2.61
N ALA A 54 18.16 -6.18 3.78
CA ALA A 54 17.88 -7.53 4.24
C ALA A 54 16.58 -7.61 5.07
N TYR A 55 16.01 -6.47 5.45
CA TYR A 55 14.73 -6.44 6.14
C TYR A 55 13.62 -6.95 5.23
N ARG A 56 12.80 -7.84 5.78
CA ARG A 56 11.60 -8.34 5.13
C ARG A 56 10.41 -8.10 6.05
N PRO A 57 9.36 -7.39 5.58
CA PRO A 57 8.12 -7.25 6.32
C PRO A 57 7.47 -8.61 6.61
N THR A 58 6.53 -8.61 7.56
CA THR A 58 5.79 -9.83 7.89
C THR A 58 4.95 -10.33 6.70
N ASN A 59 4.70 -11.65 6.63
CA ASN A 59 3.86 -12.20 5.57
C ASN A 59 2.42 -11.62 5.59
N ASP A 60 1.91 -11.28 6.77
CA ASP A 60 0.59 -10.65 6.92
C ASP A 60 0.57 -9.24 6.32
N PHE A 61 1.63 -8.46 6.55
CA PHE A 61 1.79 -7.16 5.90
C PHE A 61 1.90 -7.32 4.38
N ILE A 62 2.72 -8.25 3.90
CA ILE A 62 2.89 -8.54 2.47
C ILE A 62 1.54 -8.93 1.82
N ALA A 63 0.71 -9.70 2.52
CA ALA A 63 -0.64 -10.04 2.06
C ALA A 63 -1.53 -8.79 1.94
N ARG A 64 -1.53 -7.90 2.94
CA ARG A 64 -2.27 -6.62 2.87
C ARG A 64 -1.76 -5.73 1.74
N LEU A 65 -0.45 -5.57 1.64
CA LEU A 65 0.22 -4.80 0.59
C LEU A 65 -0.19 -5.27 -0.81
N SER A 66 -0.25 -6.59 -1.03
CA SER A 66 -0.70 -7.15 -2.31
C SER A 66 -2.13 -6.75 -2.66
N GLY A 67 -3.01 -6.67 -1.67
CA GLY A 67 -4.38 -6.20 -1.86
C GLY A 67 -4.44 -4.72 -2.25
N TYR A 68 -3.62 -3.88 -1.60
CA TYR A 68 -3.56 -2.45 -1.93
C TYR A 68 -3.03 -2.19 -3.34
N LEU A 69 -2.02 -2.94 -3.75
CA LEU A 69 -1.48 -2.85 -5.12
C LEU A 69 -2.48 -3.33 -6.16
N GLN A 70 -3.21 -4.41 -5.88
CA GLN A 70 -4.29 -4.84 -6.77
C GLN A 70 -5.37 -3.77 -6.92
N MET A 71 -5.76 -3.11 -5.82
CA MET A 71 -6.71 -1.99 -5.87
C MET A 71 -6.17 -0.78 -6.66
N ALA A 72 -4.86 -0.51 -6.57
CA ALA A 72 -4.19 0.51 -7.35
C ALA A 72 -4.22 0.18 -8.85
N ASP A 73 -3.84 -1.05 -9.23
CA ASP A 73 -3.91 -1.55 -10.62
C ASP A 73 -5.33 -1.45 -11.19
N ASP A 74 -6.35 -1.86 -10.42
CA ASP A 74 -7.76 -1.79 -10.81
C ASP A 74 -8.28 -0.35 -10.93
N SER A 75 -7.75 0.58 -10.14
CA SER A 75 -8.07 2.01 -10.24
C SER A 75 -7.46 2.63 -11.49
N GLU A 76 -6.19 2.33 -11.78
CA GLU A 76 -5.48 2.80 -12.98
C GLU A 76 -6.15 2.29 -14.26
N ASN A 77 -6.50 0.99 -14.30
CA ASN A 77 -7.21 0.41 -15.44
C ASN A 77 -8.57 1.09 -15.70
N ARG A 78 -9.31 1.47 -14.65
CA ARG A 78 -10.61 2.16 -14.80
C ARG A 78 -10.47 3.58 -15.35
N LYS A 79 -9.35 4.26 -15.11
CA LYS A 79 -9.10 5.62 -15.64
C LYS A 79 -8.77 5.63 -17.14
N LEU A 80 -8.46 4.47 -17.74
CA LEU A 80 -8.09 4.32 -19.15
C LEU A 80 -9.27 3.95 -20.07
N VAL A 81 -10.48 3.77 -19.52
CA VAL A 81 -11.71 3.41 -20.24
C VAL A 81 -12.65 4.62 -20.32
#